data_AF-A0A357BK46-F1
#
_entry.id   AF-A0A357BK46-F1
#
_cell.length_a   1.000
_cell.length_b   1.000
_cell.length_c   1.000
_cell.angle_alpha   90.00
_cell.angle_beta   90.00
_cell.angle_gamma   90.00
#
_symmetry.space_group_name_H-M   'P 1'
#
loop_
_entity.id
_entity.type
_entity.pdbx_description
1 polymer ?
#
loop_
_entity_poly.entity_id
_entity_poly.type
_entity_poly.pdbx_seq_one_letter_code
_entity_poly.pdbx_strand_id
1 'polypeptide(L)'
;MSILNKRFRGHGWGGRAVSVGLLIASYVGSNGLFSAAADTPPTLEAAAYCKKSYEEEGTCPERICSLACASGIQKPGCVLSCELKPCVEISVEDCPLDSCIILTGCRNAAKVCYYPSNSEIPVCGDLAYFGDDRECCKGLVKRCGIEFLDGRCEMSGEKSIYSVPICIPCGNGICNQFENKCNCPEDCG
;
A
#
# COMPACT_ATOMS: atom_id res chain seq x y z
N MET A 1 -44.57 1.70 39.59
CA MET A 1 -43.49 2.64 39.94
C MET A 1 -42.93 3.17 38.62
N SER A 2 -43.39 4.32 38.11
CA SER A 2 -43.00 5.70 38.55
C SER A 2 -41.48 5.89 38.35
N ILE A 3 -40.88 6.86 37.65
CA ILE A 3 -41.16 8.26 37.23
C ILE A 3 -39.95 8.60 36.30
N LEU A 4 -40.12 9.12 35.07
CA LEU A 4 -40.07 10.54 34.66
C LEU A 4 -38.67 11.21 34.59
N ASN A 5 -38.43 11.89 33.45
CA ASN A 5 -37.56 13.07 33.23
C ASN A 5 -36.02 12.87 33.18
N LYS A 6 -35.22 13.62 32.39
CA LYS A 6 -35.33 15.05 32.05
C LYS A 6 -34.48 15.42 30.82
N ARG A 7 -35.04 16.35 30.05
CA ARG A 7 -34.49 17.14 28.95
C ARG A 7 -33.54 18.22 29.50
N PHE A 8 -32.41 18.51 28.85
CA PHE A 8 -31.70 19.78 29.00
C PHE A 8 -31.47 20.42 27.62
N ARG A 9 -32.06 21.60 27.45
CA ARG A 9 -31.74 22.59 26.43
C ARG A 9 -30.71 23.56 27.04
N GLY A 10 -29.73 23.98 26.25
CA GLY A 10 -28.88 25.14 26.55
C GLY A 10 -28.74 26.00 25.30
N HIS A 11 -29.28 27.21 25.35
CA HIS A 11 -29.08 28.32 24.41
C HIS A 11 -28.04 29.30 24.98
N GLY A 12 -27.28 29.96 24.11
CA GLY A 12 -26.57 31.23 24.37
C GLY A 12 -25.76 31.60 23.12
N TRP A 13 -26.15 32.60 22.31
CA TRP A 13 -25.80 34.04 22.43
C TRP A 13 -24.28 34.21 22.60
N GLY A 14 -23.51 34.83 21.71
CA GLY A 14 -23.72 36.04 20.91
C GLY A 14 -22.54 36.97 21.22
N GLY A 15 -21.89 37.56 20.22
CA GLY A 15 -20.83 38.56 20.48
C GLY A 15 -19.82 38.74 19.35
N ARG A 16 -20.06 39.75 18.51
CA ARG A 16 -19.05 40.37 17.65
C ARG A 16 -18.08 41.19 18.52
N ALA A 17 -16.80 41.19 18.19
CA ALA A 17 -15.95 42.38 18.34
C ALA A 17 -14.74 42.28 17.40
N VAL A 18 -14.60 43.34 16.61
CA VAL A 18 -13.48 43.66 15.73
C VAL A 18 -12.29 44.08 16.61
N SER A 19 -11.07 43.67 16.25
CA SER A 19 -9.87 44.42 16.61
C SER A 19 -8.83 44.28 15.51
N VAL A 20 -8.67 45.41 14.80
CA VAL A 20 -7.59 45.73 13.89
C VAL A 20 -6.35 45.99 14.74
N GLY A 21 -5.28 45.23 14.50
CA GLY A 21 -3.99 45.37 15.17
C GLY A 21 -2.87 45.14 14.16
N LEU A 22 -2.52 46.21 13.46
CA LEU A 22 -1.36 46.34 12.58
C LEU A 22 -0.09 46.31 13.43
N LEU A 23 0.78 45.31 13.25
CA LEU A 23 2.20 45.41 13.63
C LEU A 23 3.05 44.81 12.51
N ILE A 24 3.77 45.72 11.86
CA ILE A 24 4.82 45.49 10.88
C ILE A 24 6.05 45.01 11.66
N ALA A 25 6.57 43.83 11.33
CA ALA A 25 7.92 43.43 11.68
C ALA A 25 8.60 42.87 10.44
N SER A 26 9.46 43.70 9.87
CA SER A 26 10.43 43.34 8.84
C SER A 26 11.34 42.24 9.38
N TYR A 27 11.46 41.12 8.66
CA TYR A 27 12.61 40.24 8.81
C TYR A 27 13.30 40.06 7.47
N VAL A 28 14.57 40.43 7.51
CA VAL A 28 15.55 40.43 6.42
C VAL A 28 15.92 38.99 6.08
N GLY A 29 16.19 38.79 4.79
CA GLY A 29 16.33 37.49 4.16
C GLY A 29 17.44 36.62 4.72
N SER A 30 17.19 35.32 4.58
CA SER A 30 18.21 34.30 4.47
C SER A 30 17.86 33.48 3.22
N ASN A 31 18.68 33.64 2.19
CA ASN A 31 18.71 32.76 1.02
C ASN A 31 19.14 31.37 1.49
N GLY A 32 18.17 30.58 1.94
CA GLY A 32 18.34 29.14 2.12
C GLY A 32 18.34 28.49 0.75
N LEU A 33 19.51 28.01 0.33
CA LEU A 33 19.66 27.03 -0.74
C LEU A 33 18.56 25.97 -0.63
N PHE A 34 17.65 25.93 -1.59
CA PHE A 34 16.83 24.76 -1.83
C PHE A 34 17.75 23.66 -2.35
N SER A 35 18.22 22.80 -1.46
CA SER A 35 18.68 21.48 -1.85
C SER A 35 17.47 20.76 -2.46
N ALA A 36 17.49 20.62 -3.78
CA ALA A 36 16.72 19.60 -4.46
C ALA A 36 17.24 18.23 -3.96
N ALA A 37 16.63 17.71 -2.90
CA ALA A 37 16.75 16.31 -2.54
C ALA A 37 15.87 15.51 -3.52
N ALA A 38 16.40 15.31 -4.72
CA ALA A 38 16.02 14.18 -5.55
C ALA A 38 16.47 12.90 -4.83
N ASP A 39 15.63 11.87 -4.86
CA ASP A 39 15.86 10.50 -4.40
C ASP A 39 15.99 10.29 -2.87
N THR A 40 14.87 10.37 -2.13
CA THR A 40 14.77 9.68 -0.83
C THR A 40 14.34 8.22 -1.04
N PRO A 41 15.21 7.22 -0.76
CA PRO A 41 14.87 5.79 -0.79
C PRO A 41 13.80 5.46 0.26
N PRO A 42 13.16 4.27 0.19
CA PRO A 42 12.15 3.86 1.17
C PRO A 42 12.72 3.99 2.58
N THR A 43 11.91 4.53 3.49
CA THR A 43 12.33 4.88 4.84
C THR A 43 12.94 3.65 5.53
N LEU A 44 14.15 3.86 6.05
CA LEU A 44 15.05 2.83 6.56
C LEU A 44 14.55 2.09 7.81
N GLU A 45 13.42 2.46 8.41
CA GLU A 45 13.11 2.08 9.80
C GLU A 45 12.71 0.60 9.94
N ALA A 46 11.83 0.08 9.08
CA ALA A 46 11.41 -1.33 9.16
C ALA A 46 12.54 -2.31 8.82
N ALA A 47 13.35 -1.99 7.80
CA ALA A 47 14.51 -2.79 7.45
C ALA A 47 15.61 -2.71 8.53
N ALA A 48 15.85 -1.52 9.09
CA ALA A 48 16.77 -1.34 10.21
C ALA A 48 16.29 -2.07 11.47
N TYR A 49 14.98 -2.13 11.72
CA TYR A 49 14.40 -2.88 12.82
C TYR A 49 14.74 -4.36 12.74
N CYS A 50 14.53 -5.02 11.59
CA CYS A 50 14.85 -6.44 11.41
C CYS A 50 16.33 -6.73 11.69
N LYS A 51 17.22 -5.90 11.12
CA LYS A 51 18.66 -6.03 11.33
C LYS A 51 19.05 -5.84 12.80
N LYS A 52 18.52 -4.78 13.44
CA LYS A 52 18.81 -4.43 14.83
C LYS A 52 18.34 -5.50 15.80
N SER A 53 17.11 -6.01 15.65
CA SER A 53 16.57 -7.09 16.50
C SER A 53 17.45 -8.34 16.47
N TYR A 54 17.98 -8.69 15.31
CA TYR A 54 18.87 -9.85 15.20
C TYR A 54 20.24 -9.60 15.81
N GLU A 55 20.82 -8.42 15.61
CA GLU A 55 22.14 -8.06 16.14
C GLU A 55 22.15 -7.90 17.67
N GLU A 56 21.10 -7.31 18.25
CA GLU A 56 21.04 -6.99 19.69
C GLU A 56 20.41 -8.12 20.51
N GLU A 57 19.36 -8.76 20.00
CA GLU A 57 18.56 -9.74 20.76
C GLU A 57 18.80 -11.18 20.31
N GLY A 58 19.47 -11.40 19.17
CA GLY A 58 19.65 -12.72 18.57
C GLY A 58 18.35 -13.35 18.08
N THR A 59 17.28 -12.56 17.92
CA THR A 59 15.98 -13.03 17.45
C THR A 59 15.59 -12.34 16.14
N CYS A 60 14.91 -13.06 15.25
CA CYS A 60 14.37 -12.50 14.02
C CYS A 60 12.84 -12.47 14.12
N PRO A 61 12.21 -11.30 14.29
CA PRO A 61 10.77 -11.20 14.50
C PRO A 61 9.97 -11.70 13.29
N GLU A 62 9.53 -12.96 13.33
CA GLU A 62 8.91 -13.66 12.18
C GLU A 62 7.62 -13.01 11.66
N ARG A 63 7.01 -12.07 12.39
CA ARG A 63 5.81 -11.36 11.93
C ARG A 63 6.09 -10.48 10.71
N ILE A 64 7.23 -9.77 10.72
CA ILE A 64 7.60 -8.83 9.66
C ILE A 64 8.97 -9.10 9.04
N CYS A 65 9.80 -9.89 9.71
CA CYS A 65 11.13 -10.25 9.24
C CYS A 65 11.22 -11.73 8.89
N SER A 66 12.19 -12.11 8.07
CA SER A 66 12.55 -13.50 7.78
C SER A 66 14.06 -13.68 7.80
N LEU A 67 14.50 -14.89 8.18
CA LEU A 67 15.90 -15.26 8.05
C LEU A 67 16.21 -15.58 6.60
N ALA A 68 17.15 -14.85 6.02
CA ALA A 68 17.66 -15.06 4.68
C ALA A 68 19.19 -15.21 4.71
N CYS A 69 19.77 -15.78 3.66
CA CYS A 69 21.22 -15.71 3.50
C CYS A 69 21.62 -14.27 3.17
N ALA A 70 22.59 -13.71 3.87
CA ALA A 70 23.05 -12.31 3.66
C ALA A 70 23.54 -12.01 2.23
N SER A 71 23.86 -13.04 1.45
CA SER A 71 24.25 -12.93 0.03
C SER A 71 23.06 -12.96 -0.93
N GLY A 72 21.84 -13.16 -0.45
CA GLY A 72 20.64 -13.45 -1.24
C GLY A 72 20.63 -14.86 -1.89
N ILE A 73 21.73 -15.62 -1.81
CA ILE A 73 21.85 -16.93 -2.43
C ILE A 73 21.69 -18.01 -1.36
N GLN A 74 20.61 -18.78 -1.45
CA GLN A 74 20.33 -19.86 -0.52
C GLN A 74 21.28 -21.04 -0.74
N LYS A 75 22.26 -21.18 0.16
CA LYS A 75 23.26 -22.25 0.14
C LYS A 75 23.50 -22.79 1.56
N PRO A 76 23.76 -24.10 1.71
CA PRO A 76 24.16 -24.66 3.00
C PRO A 76 25.37 -23.92 3.58
N GLY A 77 25.30 -23.53 4.86
CA GLY A 77 26.38 -22.83 5.56
C GLY A 77 26.50 -21.34 5.25
N CYS A 78 25.50 -20.72 4.61
CA CYS A 78 25.50 -19.27 4.43
C CYS A 78 25.40 -18.53 5.78
N VAL A 79 25.91 -17.29 5.81
CA VAL A 79 25.69 -16.39 6.94
C VAL A 79 24.23 -15.92 6.90
N LEU A 80 23.50 -16.19 7.98
CA LEU A 80 22.12 -15.75 8.12
C LEU A 80 22.06 -14.26 8.45
N SER A 81 21.08 -13.58 7.86
CA SER A 81 20.68 -12.21 8.18
C SER A 81 19.17 -12.19 8.41
N CYS A 82 18.71 -11.25 9.24
CA CYS A 82 17.29 -11.00 9.44
C CYS A 82 16.87 -9.82 8.56
N GLU A 83 16.06 -10.10 7.56
CA GLU A 83 15.64 -9.15 6.54
C GLU A 83 14.14 -8.90 6.63
N LEU A 84 13.68 -7.75 6.14
CA LEU A 84 12.25 -7.46 6.03
C LEU A 84 11.62 -8.43 5.03
N LYS A 85 10.46 -9.00 5.39
CA LYS A 85 9.69 -9.83 4.47
C LYS A 85 9.21 -9.03 3.25
N PRO A 86 8.96 -9.70 2.11
CA PRO A 86 8.15 -9.14 1.03
C PRO A 86 6.85 -8.53 1.57
N CYS A 87 6.44 -7.33 1.11
CA CYS A 87 5.20 -6.70 1.58
C CYS A 87 3.99 -7.66 1.48
N VAL A 88 3.93 -8.45 0.40
CA VAL A 88 2.86 -9.44 0.14
C VAL A 88 2.82 -10.62 1.13
N GLU A 89 3.86 -10.80 1.95
CA GLU A 89 3.95 -11.81 3.01
C GLU A 89 3.70 -11.24 4.41
N ILE A 90 3.62 -9.91 4.55
CA ILE A 90 3.36 -9.23 5.82
C ILE A 90 1.83 -9.08 6.01
N SER A 91 1.33 -9.33 7.22
CA SER A 91 -0.09 -9.13 7.51
C SER A 91 -0.45 -7.65 7.52
N VAL A 92 -1.72 -7.32 7.31
CA VAL A 92 -2.18 -5.93 7.24
C VAL A 92 -1.89 -5.17 8.53
N GLU A 93 -2.01 -5.85 9.67
CA GLU A 93 -1.81 -5.28 11.00
C GLU A 93 -0.35 -4.87 11.27
N ASP A 94 0.59 -5.51 10.58
CA ASP A 94 2.03 -5.28 10.73
C ASP A 94 2.65 -4.60 9.50
N CYS A 95 1.83 -4.11 8.57
CA CYS A 95 2.30 -3.54 7.31
C CYS A 95 3.14 -2.26 7.55
N PRO A 96 4.43 -2.24 7.17
CA PRO A 96 5.29 -1.08 7.39
C PRO A 96 4.96 0.00 6.36
N LEU A 97 4.07 0.94 6.70
CA LEU A 97 3.50 1.95 5.78
C LEU A 97 4.52 2.95 5.21
N ASP A 98 5.75 2.86 5.67
CA ASP A 98 6.88 3.68 5.32
C ASP A 98 7.63 3.07 4.09
N SER A 99 7.51 1.75 3.89
CA SER A 99 8.12 0.97 2.80
C SER A 99 7.11 0.12 2.00
N CYS A 100 5.90 -0.05 2.51
CA CYS A 100 4.76 -0.75 1.93
C CYS A 100 3.51 0.14 1.95
N ILE A 101 2.43 -0.31 1.29
CA ILE A 101 1.11 0.32 1.32
C ILE A 101 0.03 -0.73 1.56
N ILE A 102 -1.13 -0.31 2.07
CA ILE A 102 -2.30 -1.19 2.22
C ILE A 102 -3.23 -0.99 1.03
N LEU A 103 -3.47 -2.06 0.29
CA LEU A 103 -4.40 -2.11 -0.84
C LEU A 103 -5.60 -3.01 -0.54
N THR A 104 -6.66 -2.89 -1.34
CA THR A 104 -7.74 -3.87 -1.38
C THR A 104 -7.35 -5.00 -2.32
N GLY A 105 -7.28 -6.22 -1.78
CA GLY A 105 -6.94 -7.43 -2.52
C GLY A 105 -8.14 -8.07 -3.22
N CYS A 106 -7.83 -9.09 -4.02
CA CYS A 106 -8.80 -9.84 -4.82
C CYS A 106 -9.73 -10.74 -4.00
N ARG A 107 -9.27 -11.25 -2.86
CA ARG A 107 -10.07 -12.14 -2.00
C ARG A 107 -11.09 -11.34 -1.19
N ASN A 108 -12.36 -11.35 -1.59
CA ASN A 108 -13.46 -10.72 -0.86
C ASN A 108 -13.18 -9.25 -0.46
N ALA A 109 -12.43 -8.51 -1.28
CA ALA A 109 -11.97 -7.16 -0.96
C ALA A 109 -11.20 -7.05 0.37
N ALA A 110 -10.53 -8.13 0.80
CA ALA A 110 -9.69 -8.13 2.00
C ALA A 110 -8.50 -7.18 1.80
N LYS A 111 -8.11 -6.47 2.86
CA LYS A 111 -6.91 -5.63 2.80
C LYS A 111 -5.66 -6.51 2.71
N VAL A 112 -4.65 -6.02 2.00
CA VAL A 112 -3.35 -6.68 1.82
C VAL A 112 -2.22 -5.66 1.94
N CYS A 113 -1.11 -6.06 2.53
CA CYS A 113 0.12 -5.27 2.50
C CYS A 113 0.81 -5.48 1.15
N TYR A 114 1.22 -4.40 0.49
CA TYR A 114 1.68 -4.43 -0.90
C TYR A 114 2.80 -3.41 -1.14
N TYR A 115 3.55 -3.58 -2.22
CA TYR A 115 4.62 -2.66 -2.57
C TYR A 115 4.06 -1.32 -3.08
N PRO A 116 4.66 -0.17 -2.72
CA PRO A 116 4.29 1.10 -3.31
C PRO A 116 4.62 1.10 -4.81
N SER A 117 3.76 1.74 -5.60
CA SER A 117 4.10 2.12 -6.97
C SER A 117 4.95 3.38 -6.92
N ASN A 118 6.17 3.33 -7.46
CA ASN A 118 7.08 4.50 -7.55
C ASN A 118 6.69 5.50 -8.66
N SER A 119 5.55 5.30 -9.30
CA SER A 119 5.10 6.17 -10.40
C SER A 119 4.31 7.35 -9.87
N GLU A 120 4.36 8.49 -10.58
CA GLU A 120 3.43 9.60 -10.36
C GLU A 120 2.00 9.08 -10.31
N ILE A 121 1.21 9.56 -9.35
CA ILE A 121 -0.17 9.09 -9.13
C ILE A 121 -1.00 9.49 -10.35
N PRO A 122 -1.44 8.54 -11.19
CA PRO A 122 -2.21 8.87 -12.38
C PRO A 122 -3.65 9.24 -11.97
N VAL A 123 -4.36 9.93 -12.85
CA VAL A 123 -5.78 10.31 -12.62
C VAL A 123 -6.67 9.06 -12.54
N CYS A 124 -6.31 8.02 -13.30
CA CYS A 124 -6.96 6.71 -13.34
C CYS A 124 -5.89 5.61 -13.52
N GLY A 125 -6.25 4.36 -13.23
CA GLY A 125 -5.33 3.22 -13.41
C GLY A 125 -5.18 2.85 -14.89
N ASP A 126 -3.96 3.00 -15.42
CA ASP A 126 -3.58 2.57 -16.77
C ASP A 126 -3.50 1.05 -16.90
N LEU A 127 -3.14 0.54 -18.08
CA LEU A 127 -3.00 -0.89 -18.34
C LEU A 127 -2.03 -1.55 -17.34
N ALA A 128 -2.47 -2.64 -16.73
CA ALA A 128 -1.75 -3.38 -15.68
C ALA A 128 -1.45 -2.55 -14.41
N TYR A 129 -2.15 -1.43 -14.19
CA TYR A 129 -2.10 -0.71 -12.93
C TYR A 129 -2.57 -1.61 -11.80
N PHE A 130 -1.76 -1.73 -10.74
CA PHE A 130 -2.04 -2.52 -9.56
C PHE A 130 -2.83 -1.70 -8.56
N GLY A 131 -3.97 -2.22 -8.11
CA GLY A 131 -4.61 -1.74 -6.89
C GLY A 131 -6.02 -1.17 -7.08
N ASP A 132 -6.54 -0.71 -5.95
CA ASP A 132 -7.94 -0.33 -5.78
C ASP A 132 -8.13 1.17 -5.55
N ASP A 133 -7.05 1.91 -5.27
CA ASP A 133 -7.13 3.31 -4.86
C ASP A 133 -7.64 4.25 -5.95
N ARG A 134 -7.72 3.76 -7.20
CA ARG A 134 -8.24 4.48 -8.36
C ARG A 134 -9.16 3.62 -9.20
N GLU A 135 -10.08 4.26 -9.90
CA GLU A 135 -10.82 3.64 -11.00
C GLU A 135 -9.89 3.43 -12.20
N CYS A 136 -10.12 2.36 -12.95
CA CYS A 136 -9.38 2.13 -14.17
C CYS A 136 -9.71 3.20 -15.23
N CYS A 137 -8.74 3.52 -16.08
CA CYS A 137 -8.98 4.41 -17.20
C CYS A 137 -10.04 3.86 -18.16
N LYS A 138 -10.65 4.74 -18.96
CA LYS A 138 -11.75 4.38 -19.86
C LYS A 138 -11.38 3.18 -20.75
N GLY A 139 -12.25 2.16 -20.74
CA GLY A 139 -12.06 0.94 -21.54
C GLY A 139 -11.30 -0.16 -20.79
N LEU A 140 -10.85 0.09 -19.56
CA LEU A 140 -10.24 -0.90 -18.68
C LEU A 140 -11.18 -1.21 -17.51
N VAL A 141 -11.08 -2.42 -16.97
CA VAL A 141 -11.82 -2.89 -15.80
C VAL A 141 -10.86 -3.59 -14.82
N LYS A 142 -11.13 -3.45 -13.52
CA LYS A 142 -10.39 -4.16 -12.46
C LYS A 142 -10.71 -5.64 -12.54
N ARG A 143 -9.69 -6.48 -12.71
CA ARG A 143 -9.83 -7.94 -12.69
C ARG A 143 -8.76 -8.60 -11.85
N CYS A 144 -9.13 -9.76 -11.35
CA CYS A 144 -8.29 -10.66 -10.59
C CYS A 144 -8.24 -12.00 -11.30
N GLY A 145 -7.18 -12.77 -11.08
CA GLY A 145 -7.03 -14.09 -11.67
C GLY A 145 -5.64 -14.30 -12.26
N ILE A 146 -5.00 -15.39 -11.84
CA ILE A 146 -3.81 -15.93 -12.50
C ILE A 146 -4.18 -17.29 -13.08
N GLU A 147 -3.71 -17.55 -14.30
CA GLU A 147 -3.67 -18.88 -14.86
C GLU A 147 -2.30 -19.54 -14.58
N PHE A 148 -2.31 -20.71 -13.94
CA PHE A 148 -1.12 -21.52 -13.76
C PHE A 148 -0.83 -22.38 -14.99
N LEU A 149 0.40 -22.89 -15.11
CA LEU A 149 0.83 -23.76 -16.21
C LEU A 149 0.02 -25.07 -16.33
N ASP A 150 -0.59 -25.51 -15.23
CA ASP A 150 -1.51 -26.66 -15.20
C ASP A 150 -2.95 -26.30 -15.61
N GLY A 151 -3.17 -25.05 -16.01
CA GLY A 151 -4.46 -24.51 -16.45
C GLY A 151 -5.43 -24.19 -15.32
N ARG A 152 -5.02 -24.29 -14.04
CA ARG A 152 -5.87 -23.88 -12.91
C ARG A 152 -5.94 -22.37 -12.81
N CYS A 153 -7.11 -21.88 -12.40
CA CYS A 153 -7.36 -20.48 -12.09
C CYS A 153 -7.29 -20.23 -10.59
N GLU A 154 -6.48 -19.27 -10.19
CA GLU A 154 -6.49 -18.73 -8.83
C GLU A 154 -6.93 -17.27 -8.87
N MET A 155 -8.13 -17.02 -8.36
CA MET A 155 -8.78 -15.71 -8.42
C MET A 155 -8.29 -14.76 -7.33
N SER A 156 -7.67 -15.27 -6.28
CA SER A 156 -7.23 -14.45 -5.14
C SER A 156 -5.80 -13.92 -5.26
N GLY A 157 -4.94 -14.63 -6.00
CA GLY A 157 -3.50 -14.34 -6.05
C GLY A 157 -2.82 -14.28 -4.68
N GLU A 158 -3.34 -14.99 -3.66
CA GLU A 158 -2.87 -14.91 -2.28
C GLU A 158 -1.34 -14.99 -2.15
N LYS A 159 -0.78 -14.08 -1.33
CA LYS A 159 0.67 -13.98 -1.05
C LYS A 159 1.54 -13.83 -2.31
N SER A 160 0.98 -13.25 -3.37
CA SER A 160 1.72 -12.97 -4.61
C SER A 160 1.53 -11.52 -5.04
N ILE A 161 2.31 -11.11 -6.04
CA ILE A 161 2.17 -9.81 -6.72
C ILE A 161 0.84 -9.68 -7.49
N TYR A 162 0.04 -10.74 -7.58
CA TYR A 162 -1.29 -10.69 -8.20
C TYR A 162 -2.41 -10.76 -7.16
N SER A 163 -2.09 -10.51 -5.89
CA SER A 163 -3.08 -10.47 -4.78
C SER A 163 -4.02 -9.26 -4.85
N VAL A 164 -3.74 -8.31 -5.74
CA VAL A 164 -4.50 -7.08 -5.98
C VAL A 164 -5.04 -7.07 -7.41
N PRO A 165 -6.22 -6.45 -7.64
CA PRO A 165 -6.76 -6.34 -9.00
C PRO A 165 -5.84 -5.51 -9.88
N ILE A 166 -5.86 -5.83 -11.18
CA ILE A 166 -5.21 -5.04 -12.23
C ILE A 166 -6.23 -4.49 -13.23
N CYS A 167 -5.92 -3.33 -13.82
CA CYS A 167 -6.72 -2.76 -14.89
C CYS A 167 -6.39 -3.42 -16.24
N ILE A 168 -7.38 -4.10 -16.83
CA ILE A 168 -7.24 -4.80 -18.13
C ILE A 168 -8.44 -4.48 -19.05
N PRO A 169 -8.30 -4.54 -20.39
CA PRO A 169 -9.34 -4.14 -21.32
C PRO A 169 -10.42 -5.22 -21.56
N CYS A 170 -10.80 -5.93 -20.51
CA CYS A 170 -11.66 -7.10 -20.59
C CYS A 170 -13.11 -6.77 -20.97
N GLY A 171 -13.69 -7.59 -21.85
CA GLY A 171 -15.02 -7.44 -22.44
C GLY A 171 -15.00 -6.74 -23.80
N ASN A 172 -13.87 -6.73 -24.50
CA ASN A 172 -13.71 -6.10 -25.81
C ASN A 172 -13.72 -7.11 -26.99
N GLY A 173 -13.77 -8.41 -26.70
CA GLY A 173 -13.74 -9.50 -27.68
C GLY A 173 -12.35 -9.87 -28.21
N ILE A 174 -11.27 -9.35 -27.62
CA ILE A 174 -9.87 -9.58 -28.00
C ILE A 174 -9.09 -10.04 -26.77
N CYS A 175 -8.71 -11.32 -26.72
CA CYS A 175 -7.82 -11.84 -25.70
C CYS A 175 -6.37 -11.37 -25.93
N ASN A 176 -5.87 -10.45 -25.10
CA ASN A 176 -4.50 -9.92 -25.18
C ASN A 176 -3.54 -10.49 -24.12
N GLN A 177 -2.28 -10.04 -24.12
CA GLN A 177 -1.22 -10.55 -23.24
C GLN A 177 -1.40 -10.30 -21.73
N PHE A 178 -2.34 -9.43 -21.34
CA PHE A 178 -2.71 -9.18 -19.94
C PHE A 178 -4.01 -9.88 -19.53
N GLU A 179 -4.65 -10.56 -20.48
CA GLU A 179 -5.87 -11.34 -20.29
C GLU A 179 -5.57 -12.82 -20.39
N ASN A 180 -6.36 -13.61 -19.67
CA ASN A 180 -6.36 -15.06 -19.72
C ASN A 180 -7.76 -15.55 -19.32
N LYS A 181 -7.99 -16.86 -19.45
CA LYS A 181 -9.29 -17.47 -19.13
C LYS A 181 -9.71 -17.29 -17.66
N CYS A 182 -8.79 -16.92 -16.77
CA CYS A 182 -9.06 -16.73 -15.35
C CYS A 182 -9.47 -15.29 -15.04
N ASN A 183 -8.74 -14.29 -15.53
CA ASN A 183 -9.04 -12.88 -15.26
C ASN A 183 -10.01 -12.23 -16.27
N CYS A 184 -10.17 -12.82 -17.45
CA CYS A 184 -11.07 -12.36 -18.50
C CYS A 184 -11.69 -13.53 -19.31
N PRO A 185 -12.51 -14.39 -18.67
CA PRO A 185 -13.15 -15.52 -19.33
C PRO A 185 -14.08 -15.11 -20.48
N GLU A 186 -14.62 -13.89 -20.49
CA GLU A 186 -15.49 -13.40 -21.56
C GLU A 186 -14.78 -13.19 -22.91
N ASP A 187 -13.47 -12.89 -22.89
CA ASP A 187 -12.69 -12.67 -24.12
C ASP A 187 -11.75 -13.85 -24.43
N CYS A 188 -11.36 -14.65 -23.43
CA CYS A 188 -10.35 -15.72 -23.55
C CYS A 188 -10.90 -17.15 -23.34
N GLY A 189 -12.23 -17.34 -23.34
CA GLY A 189 -12.93 -18.60 -23.05
C GLY A 189 -13.22 -19.50 -24.25
#